data_AF-A0A7S1DJZ6-F1
#
_entry.id   AF-A0A7S1DJZ6-F1
#
_cell.length_a   1.000
_cell.length_b   1.000
_cell.length_c   1.000
_cell.angle_alpha   90.00
_cell.angle_beta   90.00
_cell.angle_gamma   90.00
#
_symmetry.space_group_name_H-M   'P 1'
#
loop_
_entity.id
_entity.type
_entity.pdbx_description
1 polymer ?
#
loop_
_entity_poly.entity_id
_entity_poly.type
_entity_poly.pdbx_seq_one_letter_code
_entity_poly.pdbx_strand_id
1 'polypeptide(L)'
;CSQRSTMGVGQCKPAKGFVKCEPTLMKKNVEEHRDEHVIKHGTSTVDPRAKRAIRKHFPGAHRADIVLRTTRAVFKKYGFNEDNTLFASSTCPDEINCVIDDFSLIWGEHFSLGGLA
;
A
#
# COMPACT_ATOMS: atom_id res chain seq x y z
N CYS A 1 -6.70 22.76 -42.66
CA CYS A 1 -6.81 22.32 -44.07
C CYS A 1 -5.82 21.17 -44.26
N SER A 2 -6.30 20.10 -44.90
CA SER A 2 -5.69 18.79 -45.09
C SER A 2 -4.21 18.79 -45.50
N GLN A 3 -3.40 17.84 -44.98
CA GLN A 3 -2.84 16.76 -45.79
C GLN A 3 -2.21 15.65 -44.95
N ARG A 4 -2.57 14.43 -45.31
CA ARG A 4 -2.11 13.12 -44.80
C ARG A 4 -1.16 12.56 -45.86
N SER A 5 0.04 12.07 -45.50
CA SER A 5 0.74 11.10 -46.35
C SER A 5 1.90 10.35 -45.64
N THR A 6 1.76 9.02 -45.67
CA THR A 6 2.78 7.97 -45.91
C THR A 6 3.89 7.64 -44.91
N MET A 7 3.96 6.33 -44.65
CA MET A 7 4.97 5.57 -43.91
C MET A 7 6.38 5.71 -44.52
N GLY A 8 7.41 5.60 -43.68
CA GLY A 8 8.80 5.47 -44.12
C GLY A 8 9.75 5.16 -42.95
N VAL A 9 10.34 3.97 -43.02
CA VAL A 9 11.29 3.32 -42.11
C VAL A 9 12.42 4.25 -41.62
N GLY A 10 12.57 4.36 -40.29
CA GLY A 10 13.71 5.06 -39.66
C GLY A 10 14.43 4.14 -38.68
N GLN A 11 15.54 3.54 -39.10
CA GLN A 11 16.50 2.93 -38.20
C GLN A 11 17.24 4.03 -37.43
N CYS A 12 17.15 4.04 -36.10
CA CYS A 12 17.98 4.86 -35.24
C CYS A 12 18.89 3.97 -34.38
N LYS A 13 20.20 4.11 -34.59
CA LYS A 13 21.30 3.48 -33.84
C LYS A 13 21.41 4.07 -32.41
N PRO A 14 22.08 3.38 -31.47
CA PRO A 14 21.84 3.57 -30.04
C PRO A 14 22.61 4.77 -29.48
N ALA A 15 21.95 5.56 -28.64
CA ALA A 15 22.59 6.53 -27.76
C ALA A 15 22.49 6.03 -26.31
N LYS A 16 23.63 6.13 -25.62
CA LYS A 16 23.89 5.67 -24.25
C LYS A 16 23.08 6.50 -23.24
N GLY A 17 22.58 5.84 -22.19
CA GLY A 17 22.21 6.47 -20.93
C GLY A 17 20.73 6.84 -20.78
N PHE A 18 20.23 6.64 -19.56
CA PHE A 18 18.89 6.93 -19.05
C PHE A 18 17.86 5.80 -19.19
N VAL A 19 17.79 4.93 -18.17
CA VAL A 19 16.69 3.98 -17.98
C VAL A 19 15.46 4.76 -17.52
N LYS A 20 14.52 4.99 -18.44
CA LYS A 20 13.17 5.45 -18.10
C LYS A 20 12.30 4.21 -17.86
N CYS A 21 11.87 3.99 -16.62
CA CYS A 21 10.82 3.01 -16.34
C CYS A 21 9.46 3.66 -16.68
N GLU A 22 8.96 3.40 -17.87
CA GLU A 22 7.57 3.72 -18.24
C GLU A 22 6.66 2.56 -17.83
N PRO A 23 5.56 2.81 -17.08
CA PRO A 23 4.65 1.77 -16.64
C PRO A 23 3.79 1.31 -17.82
N THR A 24 3.88 0.03 -18.17
CA THR A 24 2.98 -0.57 -19.16
C THR A 24 1.59 -0.76 -18.54
N LEU A 25 0.64 -0.02 -19.12
CA LEU A 25 -0.79 -0.09 -18.84
C LEU A 25 -1.32 -1.51 -19.14
N MET A 26 -1.59 -2.30 -18.11
CA MET A 26 -2.44 -3.49 -18.20
C MET A 26 -3.78 -3.19 -17.54
N LYS A 27 -4.70 -2.61 -18.33
CA LYS A 27 -6.13 -2.59 -17.98
C LYS A 27 -6.70 -3.98 -18.29
N LYS A 28 -7.09 -4.73 -17.26
CA LYS A 28 -8.11 -5.81 -17.31
C LYS A 28 -8.56 -6.17 -15.89
N ASN A 29 -9.87 -5.99 -15.66
CA ASN A 29 -10.74 -6.60 -14.64
C ASN A 29 -10.40 -6.31 -13.16
N VAL A 30 -10.98 -5.22 -12.62
CA VAL A 30 -10.62 -4.64 -11.31
C VAL A 30 -11.56 -5.03 -10.15
N GLU A 31 -12.72 -5.64 -10.39
CA GLU A 31 -13.74 -5.71 -9.34
C GLU A 31 -13.82 -7.02 -8.51
N GLU A 32 -13.15 -8.11 -8.87
CA GLU A 32 -13.38 -9.40 -8.17
C GLU A 32 -12.14 -10.03 -7.51
N HIS A 33 -10.94 -9.44 -7.65
CA HIS A 33 -9.69 -10.07 -7.20
C HIS A 33 -8.93 -9.35 -6.07
N ARG A 34 -9.48 -8.26 -5.50
CA ARG A 34 -8.77 -7.45 -4.49
C ARG A 34 -8.89 -7.94 -3.05
N ASP A 35 -9.76 -8.90 -2.75
CA ASP A 35 -9.91 -9.40 -1.38
C ASP A 35 -9.00 -10.60 -1.05
N GLU A 36 -8.43 -11.27 -2.06
CA GLU A 36 -7.52 -12.41 -1.89
C GLU A 36 -6.03 -12.06 -1.86
N HIS A 37 -5.64 -10.79 -2.06
CA HIS A 37 -4.30 -10.32 -1.69
C HIS A 37 -4.23 -10.12 -0.16
N VAL A 38 -4.61 -11.18 0.55
CA VAL A 38 -4.46 -11.35 1.98
C VAL A 38 -2.99 -11.12 2.29
N ILE A 39 -2.73 -10.07 3.06
CA ILE A 39 -1.48 -9.75 3.70
C ILE A 39 -0.79 -11.05 4.13
N LYS A 40 0.22 -11.47 3.35
CA LYS A 40 1.05 -12.65 3.65
C LYS A 40 2.08 -12.28 4.71
N HIS A 41 1.63 -11.79 5.87
CA HIS A 41 2.46 -11.88 7.06
C HIS A 41 2.48 -13.34 7.43
N GLY A 42 3.59 -14.01 7.10
CA GLY A 42 3.81 -15.42 7.39
C GLY A 42 3.38 -15.74 8.82
N THR A 43 2.88 -16.94 9.03
CA THR A 43 2.50 -17.47 10.35
C THR A 43 3.74 -17.60 11.23
N SER A 44 4.33 -16.49 11.63
CA SER A 44 5.43 -16.43 12.58
C SER A 44 4.83 -16.68 13.95
N THR A 45 5.25 -17.77 14.58
CA THR A 45 4.82 -18.14 15.92
C THR A 45 5.36 -17.09 16.89
N VAL A 46 4.48 -16.22 17.41
CA VAL A 46 4.85 -15.23 18.44
C VAL A 46 5.35 -15.95 19.69
N ASP A 47 6.50 -15.54 20.21
CA ASP A 47 7.08 -16.10 21.44
C ASP A 47 6.04 -16.10 22.59
N PRO A 48 5.84 -17.23 23.31
CA PRO A 48 4.85 -17.32 24.37
C PRO A 48 5.08 -16.36 25.55
N ARG A 49 6.33 -15.99 25.85
CA ARG A 49 6.66 -14.99 26.89
C ARG A 49 6.27 -13.60 26.41
N ALA A 50 6.60 -13.25 25.17
CA ALA A 50 6.17 -11.99 24.55
C ALA A 50 4.64 -11.87 24.53
N LYS A 51 3.93 -12.93 24.11
CA LYS A 51 2.46 -12.97 24.10
C LYS A 51 1.87 -12.76 25.51
N ARG A 52 2.47 -13.37 26.54
CA ARG A 52 2.04 -13.15 27.94
C ARG A 52 2.32 -11.73 28.41
N ALA A 53 3.48 -11.16 28.08
CA ALA A 53 3.83 -9.80 28.43
C ALA A 53 2.89 -8.78 27.77
N ILE A 54 2.64 -8.92 26.47
CA ILE A 54 1.68 -8.08 25.74
C ILE A 54 0.31 -8.14 26.41
N ARG A 55 -0.22 -9.34 26.67
CA ARG A 55 -1.54 -9.47 27.31
C ARG A 55 -1.60 -8.87 28.73
N LYS A 56 -0.48 -8.93 29.47
CA LYS A 56 -0.40 -8.40 30.83
C LYS A 56 -0.32 -6.87 30.84
N HIS A 57 0.51 -6.28 29.98
CA HIS A 57 0.81 -4.85 29.98
C HIS A 57 -0.08 -4.04 29.03
N PHE A 58 -0.60 -4.68 27.97
CA PHE A 58 -1.43 -4.10 26.93
C PHE A 58 -2.63 -5.02 26.61
N PRO A 59 -3.59 -5.16 27.55
CA PRO A 59 -4.69 -6.13 27.41
C PRO A 59 -5.62 -5.85 26.22
N GLY A 60 -5.67 -4.60 25.73
CA GLY A 60 -6.42 -4.21 24.53
C GLY A 60 -5.61 -4.23 23.23
N ALA A 61 -4.37 -4.71 23.25
CA ALA A 61 -3.53 -4.77 22.05
C ALA A 61 -4.10 -5.78 21.05
N HIS A 62 -4.24 -5.34 19.81
CA HIS A 62 -4.63 -6.17 18.69
C HIS A 62 -3.50 -6.27 17.67
N ARG A 63 -3.53 -7.34 16.89
CA ARG A 63 -2.61 -7.48 15.75
C ARG A 63 -2.94 -6.44 14.67
N ALA A 64 -1.94 -6.01 13.93
CA ALA A 64 -2.08 -5.02 12.87
C ALA A 64 -3.16 -5.38 11.83
N ASP A 65 -3.23 -6.64 11.40
CA ASP A 65 -4.23 -7.13 10.44
C ASP A 65 -5.67 -6.99 10.94
N ILE A 66 -5.88 -7.21 12.24
CA ILE A 66 -7.19 -7.05 12.88
C ILE A 66 -7.56 -5.57 12.94
N VAL A 67 -6.62 -4.72 13.36
CA VAL A 67 -6.83 -3.26 13.43
C VAL A 67 -7.18 -2.73 12.05
N LEU A 68 -6.41 -3.08 11.03
CA LEU A 68 -6.57 -2.64 9.65
C LEU A 68 -7.93 -3.04 9.05
N ARG A 69 -8.35 -4.30 9.22
CA ARG A 69 -9.66 -4.76 8.74
C ARG A 69 -10.81 -4.09 9.49
N THR A 70 -10.67 -3.93 10.80
CA THR A 70 -11.72 -3.35 11.65
C THR A 70 -11.90 -1.86 11.36
N THR A 71 -10.81 -1.10 11.24
CA THR A 71 -10.87 0.33 10.92
C THR A 71 -11.47 0.57 9.54
N ARG A 72 -11.05 -0.19 8.51
CA ARG A 72 -11.66 -0.14 7.17
C ARG A 72 -13.16 -0.41 7.22
N ALA A 73 -13.58 -1.45 7.93
CA ALA A 73 -14.99 -1.84 8.02
C ALA A 73 -15.83 -0.76 8.74
N VAL A 74 -15.29 -0.11 9.77
CA VAL A 74 -15.97 0.99 10.46
C VAL A 74 -16.05 2.21 9.57
N PHE A 75 -14.94 2.67 8.98
CA PHE A 75 -14.90 3.88 8.15
C PHE A 75 -15.78 3.76 6.89
N LYS A 76 -15.86 2.58 6.27
CA LYS A 76 -16.79 2.34 5.15
C LYS A 76 -18.25 2.65 5.51
N LYS A 77 -18.68 2.40 6.76
CA LYS A 77 -20.05 2.74 7.23
C LYS A 77 -20.31 4.25 7.27
N TYR A 78 -19.25 5.05 7.34
CA TYR A 78 -19.31 6.51 7.34
C TYR A 78 -19.03 7.11 5.94
N GLY A 79 -18.97 6.28 4.89
CA GLY A 79 -18.78 6.75 3.52
C GLY A 79 -17.34 6.99 3.10
N PHE A 80 -16.36 6.59 3.92
CA PHE A 80 -14.95 6.63 3.55
C PHE A 80 -14.61 5.51 2.57
N ASN A 81 -13.88 5.84 1.52
CA ASN A 81 -13.40 4.93 0.50
C ASN A 81 -12.02 5.36 -0.01
N GLU A 82 -11.43 4.52 -0.85
CA GLU A 82 -10.11 4.73 -1.47
C GLU A 82 -10.03 6.02 -2.30
N ASP A 83 -11.14 6.48 -2.89
CA ASP A 83 -11.16 7.63 -3.80
C ASP A 83 -11.36 8.97 -3.07
N ASN A 84 -11.91 8.96 -1.86
CA ASN A 84 -12.29 10.17 -1.11
C ASN A 84 -11.56 10.35 0.22
N THR A 85 -10.60 9.46 0.53
CA THR A 85 -9.90 9.46 1.81
C THR A 85 -8.40 9.58 1.58
N LEU A 86 -7.77 10.60 2.18
CA LEU A 86 -6.32 10.71 2.25
C LEU A 86 -5.86 10.14 3.59
N PHE A 87 -4.99 9.12 3.55
CA PHE A 87 -4.41 8.55 4.76
C PHE A 87 -3.16 9.32 5.18
N ALA A 88 -3.03 9.60 6.46
CA ALA A 88 -1.84 10.19 7.05
C ALA A 88 -1.43 9.40 8.30
N SER A 89 -0.13 9.22 8.48
CA SER A 89 0.45 8.50 9.62
C SER A 89 1.41 9.42 10.37
N SER A 90 1.51 9.26 11.69
CA SER A 90 2.50 9.98 12.50
C SER A 90 3.15 8.98 13.45
N THR A 91 4.26 8.41 13.01
CA THR A 91 5.02 7.40 13.74
C THR A 91 6.51 7.67 13.70
N CYS A 92 7.22 7.02 14.63
CA CYS A 92 8.67 7.05 14.70
C CYS A 92 9.29 6.50 13.40
N PRO A 93 10.34 7.13 12.86
CA PRO A 93 10.95 6.75 11.58
C PRO A 93 11.77 5.45 11.61
N ASP A 94 11.75 4.71 12.72
CA ASP A 94 12.39 3.40 12.88
C ASP A 94 11.73 2.35 11.97
N GLU A 95 12.54 1.46 11.37
CA GLU A 95 12.11 0.41 10.46
C GLU A 95 11.11 -0.58 11.07
N ILE A 96 11.07 -0.71 12.40
CA ILE A 96 10.10 -1.60 13.05
C ILE A 96 8.65 -1.11 12.87
N ASN A 97 8.46 0.16 12.54
CA ASN A 97 7.14 0.78 12.36
C ASN A 97 6.62 0.70 10.92
N CYS A 98 7.37 0.11 9.99
CA CYS A 98 6.96 -0.07 8.58
C CYS A 98 5.66 -0.90 8.44
N VAL A 99 5.20 -1.60 9.47
CA VAL A 99 3.88 -2.27 9.50
C VAL A 99 2.73 -1.30 9.22
N ILE A 100 2.92 0.01 9.43
CA ILE A 100 1.91 1.03 9.12
C ILE A 100 1.76 1.26 7.63
N ASP A 101 2.75 0.90 6.82
CA ASP A 101 2.66 0.97 5.37
C ASP A 101 1.57 0.03 4.81
N ASP A 102 1.16 -1.00 5.57
CA ASP A 102 0.01 -1.85 5.24
C ASP A 102 -1.30 -1.07 5.11
N PHE A 103 -1.43 0.09 5.77
CA PHE A 103 -2.59 0.97 5.59
C PHE A 103 -2.63 1.60 4.20
N SER A 104 -1.48 1.77 3.56
CA SER A 104 -1.39 2.27 2.17
C SER A 104 -2.00 1.29 1.17
N LEU A 105 -2.04 -0.01 1.50
CA LEU A 105 -2.71 -1.03 0.67
C LEU A 105 -4.23 -0.84 0.62
N ILE A 106 -4.81 -0.17 1.62
CA ILE A 106 -6.26 0.05 1.75
C ILE A 106 -6.67 1.48 1.43
N TRP A 107 -5.82 2.46 1.71
CA TRP A 107 -6.16 3.88 1.55
C TRP A 107 -5.37 4.60 0.46
N GLY A 108 -4.49 3.89 -0.26
CA GLY A 108 -3.66 4.46 -1.32
C GLY A 108 -2.41 5.16 -0.77
N GLU A 109 -1.96 6.20 -1.47
CA GLU A 109 -0.78 6.98 -1.07
C GLU A 109 -0.98 7.61 0.31
N HIS A 110 0.07 7.57 1.14
CA HIS A 110 0.00 8.11 2.50
C HIS A 110 0.89 9.32 2.70
N PHE A 111 0.40 10.26 3.51
CA PHE A 111 1.14 11.43 3.93
C PHE A 111 1.82 11.19 5.29
N SER A 112 3.16 11.11 5.28
CA SER A 112 3.95 10.92 6.51
C SER A 112 4.08 12.23 7.30
N LEU A 113 3.45 12.27 8.47
CA LEU A 113 3.55 13.33 9.50
C LEU A 113 4.46 12.92 10.66
N GLY A 114 5.27 11.86 10.47
CA GLY A 114 6.15 11.31 11.48
C GLY A 114 7.34 12.22 11.81
N GLY A 115 8.05 11.85 12.87
CA GLY A 115 9.21 12.57 13.38
C GLY A 115 9.88 11.78 14.50
N LEU A 116 10.97 12.31 15.05
CA LEU A 116 11.67 11.65 16.15
C LEU A 116 10.86 11.73 17.46
N ALA A 117 10.41 10.57 17.97
CA ALA A 117 10.04 10.29 19.36
C ALA A 117 9.78 8.78 19.55
#